data_AF-D3HN80-F1
#
_entry.id   AF-D3HN80-F1
#
_cell.length_a   1.000
_cell.length_b   1.000
_cell.length_c   1.000
_cell.angle_alpha   90.00
_cell.angle_beta   90.00
_cell.angle_gamma   90.00
#
_symmetry.space_group_name_H-M   'P 1'
#
loop_
_entity.id
_entity.type
_entity.pdbx_description
1 polymer ?
#
loop_
_entity_poly.entity_id
_entity_poly.type
_entity_poly.pdbx_seq_one_letter_code
_entity_poly.pdbx_strand_id
1 'polypeptide(L)'
;MPFSYEEIIKLENPYEQLSSGDALAENAKVLNQLSEEEQETLATKIIAACPESQFKQYGRHINALRSFEEEGFHAVISRAYQVRHRIVSLLDPRNKTPHSLFLEEFSSDLFNNFSDLARKTLIGNEQAIAERLALCTPEGVRGKLARKIEITFPHSSFATKSKAAFAIRHSIDKLLGDNPEQFFEGRDFNKDSYNMFPGMFQELLKGQEKRIGEKLSTSDHHDTIRHQLELLHTEVFDEANPFKLIAEAMGPKIESKKVSSQGANPSRMFAHSRRPSISPQHLNEVPKVNSETDDKKSEEGYEKTSFSC
;
A
#
# COMPACT_ATOMS: atom_id res chain seq x y z
N MET A 1 9.15 -16.25 40.19
CA MET A 1 9.14 -15.25 41.27
C MET A 1 8.49 -13.99 40.70
N PRO A 2 7.58 -13.35 41.44
CA PRO A 2 6.94 -12.13 40.98
C PRO A 2 7.95 -10.97 40.92
N PHE A 3 7.87 -10.19 39.85
CA PHE A 3 8.59 -8.93 39.69
C PHE A 3 7.99 -7.82 40.56
N SER A 4 8.82 -6.86 40.94
CA SER A 4 8.35 -5.58 41.48
C SER A 4 7.82 -4.65 40.39
N TYR A 5 7.02 -3.65 40.80
CA TYR A 5 6.47 -2.62 39.91
C TYR A 5 7.56 -1.90 39.09
N GLU A 6 8.69 -1.56 39.73
CA GLU A 6 9.82 -0.92 39.05
C GLU A 6 10.48 -1.84 38.00
N GLU A 7 10.59 -3.14 38.26
CA GLU A 7 11.17 -4.09 37.31
C GLU A 7 10.28 -4.24 36.07
N ILE A 8 8.96 -4.40 36.25
CA ILE A 8 8.00 -4.57 35.16
C ILE A 8 8.04 -3.38 34.18
N ILE A 9 8.09 -2.14 34.68
CA ILE A 9 8.12 -0.93 33.84
C ILE A 9 9.45 -0.82 33.08
N LYS A 10 10.56 -1.19 33.73
CA LYS A 10 11.91 -1.15 33.17
C LYS A 10 12.23 -2.30 32.19
N LEU A 11 11.31 -3.25 31.97
CA LEU A 11 11.51 -4.30 30.96
C LEU A 11 11.62 -3.71 29.54
N GLU A 12 12.78 -3.92 28.92
CA GLU A 12 13.04 -3.60 27.50
C GLU A 12 12.26 -4.54 26.58
N ASN A 13 12.39 -5.86 26.79
CA ASN A 13 11.56 -6.89 26.14
C ASN A 13 10.68 -7.65 27.15
N PRO A 14 9.51 -7.10 27.53
CA PRO A 14 8.61 -7.77 28.47
C PRO A 14 7.97 -9.04 27.90
N TYR A 15 8.01 -9.28 26.58
CA TYR A 15 7.46 -10.52 26.02
C TYR A 15 8.22 -11.76 26.51
N GLU A 16 9.55 -11.74 26.52
CA GLU A 16 10.35 -12.90 26.93
C GLU A 16 9.97 -13.39 28.34
N GLN A 17 9.79 -12.45 29.26
CA GLN A 17 9.55 -12.72 30.68
C GLN A 17 8.06 -12.93 31.03
N LEU A 18 7.13 -12.48 30.19
CA LEU A 18 5.67 -12.64 30.35
C LEU A 18 5.04 -13.47 29.22
N SER A 19 5.82 -14.36 28.61
CA SER A 19 5.47 -15.20 27.44
C SER A 19 4.56 -16.39 27.74
N SER A 20 4.31 -16.72 29.02
CA SER A 20 3.43 -17.82 29.44
C SER A 20 2.23 -17.35 30.25
N GLY A 21 1.19 -18.18 30.30
CA GLY A 21 0.02 -17.93 31.16
C GLY A 21 0.41 -17.91 32.64
N ASP A 22 1.34 -18.79 33.04
CA ASP A 22 1.81 -18.89 34.42
C ASP A 22 2.60 -17.64 34.84
N ALA A 23 3.43 -17.07 33.96
CA ALA A 23 4.17 -15.84 34.22
C ALA A 23 3.25 -14.62 34.36
N LEU A 24 2.19 -14.54 33.55
CA LEU A 24 1.14 -13.53 33.70
C LEU A 24 0.38 -13.70 35.02
N ALA A 25 0.08 -14.94 35.43
CA ALA A 25 -0.61 -15.25 36.69
C ALA A 25 0.25 -14.95 37.94
N GLU A 26 1.54 -15.32 37.94
CA GLU A 26 2.48 -14.99 39.03
C GLU A 26 2.56 -13.48 39.28
N ASN A 27 2.49 -12.67 38.21
CA ASN A 27 2.67 -11.23 38.26
C ASN A 27 1.34 -10.42 38.29
N ALA A 28 0.18 -11.08 38.21
CA ALA A 28 -1.12 -10.44 38.04
C ALA A 28 -1.38 -9.29 39.04
N LYS A 29 -1.01 -9.48 40.31
CA LYS A 29 -1.19 -8.46 41.37
C LYS A 29 -0.43 -7.15 41.10
N VAL A 30 0.75 -7.22 40.47
CA VAL A 30 1.58 -6.04 40.18
C VAL A 30 1.19 -5.47 38.82
N LEU A 31 0.85 -6.32 37.85
CA LEU A 31 0.29 -5.93 36.56
C LEU A 31 -1.03 -5.15 36.71
N ASN A 32 -1.89 -5.53 37.67
CA ASN A 32 -3.12 -4.81 38.00
C ASN A 32 -2.91 -3.57 38.88
N GLN A 33 -1.68 -3.30 39.38
CA GLN A 33 -1.32 -2.08 40.11
C GLN A 33 -0.78 -0.97 39.18
N LEU A 34 -0.43 -1.30 37.94
CA LEU A 34 -0.10 -0.34 36.90
C LEU A 34 -1.32 0.54 36.58
N SER A 35 -1.10 1.82 36.27
CA SER A 35 -2.13 2.70 35.71
C SER A 35 -2.57 2.25 34.32
N GLU A 36 -3.73 2.70 33.82
CA GLU A 36 -4.27 2.24 32.52
C GLU A 36 -3.29 2.52 31.36
N GLU A 37 -2.65 3.69 31.33
CA GLU A 37 -1.63 4.04 30.33
C GLU A 37 -0.40 3.12 30.39
N GLU A 38 0.04 2.73 31.60
CA GLU A 38 1.14 1.78 31.80
C GLU A 38 0.75 0.36 31.38
N GLN A 39 -0.49 -0.07 31.69
CA GLN A 39 -1.03 -1.35 31.24
C GLN A 39 -1.11 -1.41 29.71
N GLU A 40 -1.63 -0.38 29.04
CA GLU A 40 -1.72 -0.32 27.57
C GLU A 40 -0.34 -0.24 26.91
N THR A 41 0.59 0.50 27.50
CA THR A 41 2.00 0.56 27.05
C THR A 41 2.68 -0.80 27.18
N LEU A 42 2.55 -1.47 28.32
CA LEU A 42 3.15 -2.78 28.57
C LEU A 42 2.54 -3.87 27.66
N ALA A 43 1.21 -3.92 27.55
CA ALA A 43 0.52 -4.82 26.64
C ALA A 43 0.93 -4.57 25.18
N THR A 44 1.09 -3.31 24.78
CA THR A 44 1.61 -2.94 23.44
C THR A 44 3.03 -3.44 23.23
N LYS A 45 3.96 -3.28 24.20
CA LYS A 45 5.33 -3.84 24.11
C LYS A 45 5.28 -5.36 23.93
N ILE A 46 4.55 -6.08 24.77
CA ILE A 46 4.47 -7.55 24.77
C ILE A 46 3.88 -8.07 23.44
N ILE A 47 2.74 -7.53 23.00
CA ILE A 47 2.05 -7.98 21.80
C ILE A 47 2.79 -7.56 20.52
N ALA A 48 3.58 -6.47 20.52
CA ALA A 48 4.47 -6.14 19.41
C ALA A 48 5.68 -7.09 19.33
N ALA A 49 6.31 -7.43 20.46
CA ALA A 49 7.51 -8.27 20.51
C ALA A 49 7.25 -9.77 20.30
N CYS A 50 6.00 -10.24 20.45
CA CYS A 50 5.65 -11.65 20.27
C CYS A 50 5.96 -12.16 18.83
N PRO A 51 6.76 -13.23 18.65
CA PRO A 51 7.02 -13.82 17.34
C PRO A 51 5.76 -14.42 16.71
N GLU A 52 5.57 -14.26 15.39
CA GLU A 52 4.35 -14.73 14.69
C GLU A 52 4.13 -16.24 14.82
N SER A 53 5.20 -17.04 14.88
CA SER A 53 5.16 -18.48 15.13
C SER A 53 4.60 -18.86 16.51
N GLN A 54 4.72 -17.96 17.50
CA GLN A 54 4.25 -18.16 18.88
C GLN A 54 2.93 -17.42 19.16
N PHE A 55 2.59 -16.40 18.36
CA PHE A 55 1.43 -15.53 18.59
C PHE A 55 0.11 -16.28 18.81
N LYS A 56 -0.16 -17.32 17.99
CA LYS A 56 -1.35 -18.18 18.15
C LYS A 56 -1.35 -19.03 19.42
N GLN A 57 -0.18 -19.39 19.95
CA GLN A 57 -0.06 -20.05 21.26
C GLN A 57 -0.23 -19.04 22.40
N TYR A 58 0.36 -17.85 22.27
CA TYR A 58 0.21 -16.78 23.27
C TYR A 58 -1.25 -16.36 23.43
N GLY A 59 -2.01 -16.27 22.34
CA GLY A 59 -3.46 -16.08 22.37
C GLY A 59 -4.22 -17.16 23.16
N ARG A 60 -3.73 -18.40 23.24
CA ARG A 60 -4.32 -19.44 24.11
C ARG A 60 -3.98 -19.20 25.58
N HIS A 61 -2.76 -18.80 25.89
CA HIS A 61 -2.36 -18.44 27.25
C HIS A 61 -3.17 -17.26 27.79
N ILE A 62 -3.36 -16.20 26.99
CA ILE A 62 -4.25 -15.09 27.33
C ILE A 62 -5.69 -15.60 27.53
N ASN A 63 -6.26 -16.37 26.59
CA ASN A 63 -7.64 -16.84 26.75
C ASN A 63 -7.85 -17.77 27.96
N ALA A 64 -6.85 -18.55 28.37
CA ALA A 64 -6.93 -19.41 29.56
C ALA A 64 -7.02 -18.62 30.88
N LEU A 65 -6.51 -17.39 30.92
CA LEU A 65 -6.56 -16.51 32.09
C LEU A 65 -7.90 -15.76 32.26
N ARG A 66 -8.80 -15.85 31.27
CA ARG A 66 -10.09 -15.12 31.26
C ARG A 66 -11.04 -15.53 32.41
N SER A 67 -10.81 -16.66 33.07
CA SER A 67 -11.64 -17.14 34.18
C SER A 67 -11.32 -16.50 35.54
N PHE A 68 -10.31 -15.63 35.64
CA PHE A 68 -9.80 -15.17 36.95
C PHE A 68 -10.24 -13.76 37.34
N GLU A 69 -10.35 -12.82 36.39
CA GLU A 69 -10.82 -11.43 36.60
C GLU A 69 -11.33 -10.87 35.24
N GLU A 70 -12.46 -10.14 35.23
CA GLU A 70 -12.94 -9.46 34.01
C GLU A 70 -12.35 -8.05 33.83
N GLU A 71 -11.78 -7.47 34.89
CA GLU A 71 -11.17 -6.14 34.93
C GLU A 71 -9.68 -6.24 35.32
N GLY A 72 -8.82 -5.39 34.74
CA GLY A 72 -7.37 -5.40 34.98
C GLY A 72 -6.54 -5.76 33.74
N PHE A 73 -5.26 -6.06 33.96
CA PHE A 73 -4.26 -6.20 32.88
C PHE A 73 -4.59 -7.33 31.90
N HIS A 74 -5.28 -8.38 32.35
CA HIS A 74 -5.80 -9.43 31.48
C HIS A 74 -6.69 -8.89 30.35
N ALA A 75 -7.64 -8.02 30.70
CA ALA A 75 -8.53 -7.40 29.73
C ALA A 75 -7.76 -6.46 28.79
N VAL A 76 -6.73 -5.78 29.28
CA VAL A 76 -5.86 -4.91 28.48
C VAL A 76 -5.02 -5.70 27.47
N ILE A 77 -4.32 -6.77 27.89
CA ILE A 77 -3.52 -7.60 26.97
C ILE A 77 -4.39 -8.42 26.01
N SER A 78 -5.61 -8.80 26.42
CA SER A 78 -6.62 -9.38 25.54
C SER A 78 -7.09 -8.39 24.45
N ARG A 79 -7.35 -7.12 24.81
CA ARG A 79 -7.64 -6.04 23.85
C ARG A 79 -6.47 -5.85 22.87
N ALA A 80 -5.23 -5.72 23.36
CA ALA A 80 -4.03 -5.60 22.55
C ALA A 80 -3.85 -6.77 21.56
N TYR A 81 -3.99 -8.02 22.06
CA TYR A 81 -3.93 -9.23 21.24
C TYR A 81 -4.97 -9.21 20.11
N GLN A 82 -6.21 -8.81 20.40
CA GLN A 82 -7.27 -8.72 19.39
C GLN A 82 -6.92 -7.74 18.25
N VAL A 83 -6.27 -6.61 18.53
CA VAL A 83 -5.90 -5.62 17.49
C VAL A 83 -4.88 -6.21 16.51
N ARG A 84 -3.77 -6.78 17.00
CA ARG A 84 -2.80 -7.45 16.12
C ARG A 84 -3.44 -8.63 15.39
N HIS A 85 -4.20 -9.47 16.08
CA HIS A 85 -4.85 -10.64 15.49
C HIS A 85 -5.83 -10.28 14.36
N ARG A 86 -6.66 -9.25 14.57
CA ARG A 86 -7.61 -8.73 13.57
C ARG A 86 -6.88 -8.22 12.33
N ILE A 87 -5.82 -7.43 12.48
CA ILE A 87 -5.04 -6.91 11.34
C ILE A 87 -4.36 -8.05 10.57
N VAL A 88 -3.70 -9.00 11.25
CA VAL A 88 -3.07 -10.15 10.59
C VAL A 88 -4.10 -11.07 9.92
N SER A 89 -5.31 -11.21 10.46
CA SER A 89 -6.38 -12.01 9.86
C SER A 89 -6.93 -11.45 8.54
N LEU A 90 -6.58 -10.20 8.18
CA LEU A 90 -6.88 -9.64 6.85
C LEU A 90 -6.06 -10.33 5.75
N LEU A 91 -4.89 -10.88 6.08
CA LEU A 91 -4.00 -11.59 5.15
C LEU A 91 -4.31 -13.09 5.01
N ASP A 92 -5.15 -13.68 5.87
CA ASP A 92 -5.47 -15.11 5.77
C ASP A 92 -6.25 -15.40 4.47
N PRO A 93 -5.74 -16.24 3.54
CA PRO A 93 -6.45 -16.60 2.32
C PRO A 93 -7.80 -17.29 2.56
N ARG A 94 -8.02 -17.84 3.77
CA ARG A 94 -9.27 -18.46 4.22
C ARG A 94 -10.31 -17.43 4.67
N ASN A 95 -9.88 -16.22 5.04
CA ASN A 95 -10.78 -15.11 5.31
C ASN A 95 -11.38 -14.63 3.98
N LYS A 96 -12.69 -14.90 3.79
CA LYS A 96 -13.44 -14.52 2.58
C LYS A 96 -14.03 -13.10 2.65
N THR A 97 -14.10 -12.53 3.86
CA THR A 97 -14.76 -11.25 4.12
C THR A 97 -13.85 -10.29 4.93
N PRO A 98 -12.58 -10.07 4.56
CA PRO A 98 -11.67 -9.21 5.34
C PRO A 98 -12.17 -7.75 5.49
N HIS A 99 -13.15 -7.34 4.68
CA HIS A 99 -13.86 -6.07 4.82
C HIS A 99 -14.77 -5.98 6.06
N SER A 100 -15.21 -7.10 6.65
CA SER A 100 -16.10 -7.11 7.82
C SER A 100 -15.45 -6.46 9.05
N LEU A 101 -14.12 -6.63 9.22
CA LEU A 101 -13.35 -6.02 10.30
C LEU A 101 -13.60 -4.51 10.42
N PHE A 102 -13.63 -3.81 9.28
CA PHE A 102 -13.84 -2.37 9.25
C PHE A 102 -15.31 -2.01 9.12
N LEU A 103 -16.10 -2.77 8.34
CA LEU A 103 -17.50 -2.42 8.07
C LEU A 103 -18.43 -2.70 9.26
N GLU A 104 -18.28 -3.83 9.92
CA GLU A 104 -19.25 -4.43 10.86
C GLU A 104 -18.64 -4.70 12.25
N GLU A 105 -17.46 -5.32 12.33
CA GLU A 105 -16.83 -5.73 13.58
C GLU A 105 -15.98 -4.63 14.26
N PHE A 106 -15.98 -3.42 13.69
CA PHE A 106 -15.06 -2.35 14.06
C PHE A 106 -15.42 -1.69 15.40
N SER A 107 -14.53 -1.81 16.38
CA SER A 107 -14.56 -1.02 17.61
C SER A 107 -13.55 0.12 17.47
N SER A 108 -14.04 1.37 17.52
CA SER A 108 -13.19 2.55 17.39
C SER A 108 -12.23 2.67 18.56
N ASP A 109 -12.74 2.48 19.77
CA ASP A 109 -12.00 2.66 21.03
C ASP A 109 -10.84 1.66 21.11
N LEU A 110 -11.11 0.40 20.74
CA LEU A 110 -10.09 -0.65 20.65
C LEU A 110 -8.93 -0.30 19.72
N PHE A 111 -9.20 0.32 18.56
CA PHE A 111 -8.16 0.73 17.61
C PHE A 111 -7.52 2.08 17.95
N ASN A 112 -8.19 2.93 18.73
CA ASN A 112 -7.66 4.21 19.21
C ASN A 112 -6.62 3.98 20.32
N ASN A 113 -7.02 3.26 21.38
CA ASN A 113 -6.15 2.91 22.53
C ASN A 113 -4.87 2.19 22.07
N PHE A 114 -5.01 1.21 21.15
CA PHE A 114 -3.90 0.45 20.60
C PHE A 114 -3.45 0.93 19.21
N SER A 115 -3.65 2.22 18.91
CA SER A 115 -3.28 2.82 17.61
C SER A 115 -1.79 2.66 17.27
N ASP A 116 -0.93 2.68 18.28
CA ASP A 116 0.51 2.44 18.15
C ASP A 116 0.85 0.99 17.75
N LEU A 117 0.16 0.02 18.35
CA LEU A 117 0.26 -1.40 18.01
C LEU A 117 -0.32 -1.69 16.62
N ALA A 118 -1.45 -1.07 16.28
CA ALA A 118 -2.07 -1.18 14.97
C ALA A 118 -1.14 -0.66 13.87
N ARG A 119 -0.56 0.54 14.07
CA ARG A 119 0.44 1.13 13.16
C ARG A 119 1.65 0.23 12.99
N LYS A 120 2.23 -0.30 14.08
CA LYS A 120 3.35 -1.24 14.05
C LYS A 120 3.03 -2.54 13.31
N THR A 121 1.80 -3.06 13.45
CA THR A 121 1.36 -4.31 12.78
C THR A 121 1.13 -4.11 11.27
N LEU A 122 0.73 -2.91 10.84
CA LEU A 122 0.51 -2.59 9.43
C LEU A 122 1.80 -2.43 8.63
N ILE A 123 2.90 -1.95 9.23
CA ILE A 123 4.16 -1.69 8.54
C ILE A 123 4.68 -2.94 7.82
N GLY A 124 4.93 -2.82 6.51
CA GLY A 124 5.37 -3.91 5.63
C GLY A 124 4.23 -4.77 5.07
N ASN A 125 3.05 -4.74 5.70
CA ASN A 125 1.87 -5.50 5.29
C ASN A 125 0.87 -4.66 4.48
N GLU A 126 1.02 -3.34 4.42
CA GLU A 126 -0.04 -2.43 3.95
C GLU A 126 -0.52 -2.71 2.52
N GLN A 127 0.40 -3.14 1.64
CA GLN A 127 0.14 -3.39 0.23
C GLN A 127 -0.63 -4.70 0.05
N ALA A 128 -0.17 -5.79 0.69
CA ALA A 128 -0.85 -7.08 0.65
C ALA A 128 -2.24 -7.02 1.30
N ILE A 129 -2.41 -6.24 2.38
CA ILE A 129 -3.73 -6.00 2.99
C ILE A 129 -4.63 -5.19 2.04
N ALA A 130 -4.13 -4.10 1.44
CA ALA A 130 -4.88 -3.29 0.48
C ALA A 130 -5.34 -4.10 -0.75
N GLU A 131 -4.45 -4.91 -1.32
CA GLU A 131 -4.72 -5.84 -2.41
C GLU A 131 -5.80 -6.86 -2.02
N ARG A 132 -5.63 -7.54 -0.88
CA ARG A 132 -6.57 -8.55 -0.39
C ARG A 132 -7.95 -7.97 -0.10
N LEU A 133 -8.02 -6.74 0.42
CA LEU A 133 -9.29 -6.01 0.58
C LEU A 133 -9.92 -5.67 -0.78
N ALA A 134 -9.15 -5.16 -1.76
CA ALA A 134 -9.67 -4.81 -3.08
C ALA A 134 -10.13 -6.04 -3.91
N LEU A 135 -9.50 -7.20 -3.71
CA LEU A 135 -9.93 -8.48 -4.27
C LEU A 135 -11.26 -8.96 -3.65
N CYS A 136 -11.36 -8.96 -2.31
CA CYS A 136 -12.48 -9.58 -1.58
C CYS A 136 -13.67 -8.65 -1.27
N THR A 137 -13.62 -7.35 -1.60
CA THR A 137 -14.71 -6.41 -1.26
C THR A 137 -15.72 -6.22 -2.40
N PRO A 138 -17.02 -6.50 -2.18
CA PRO A 138 -18.08 -6.22 -3.15
C PRO A 138 -18.18 -4.72 -3.49
N GLU A 139 -18.41 -4.41 -4.77
CA GLU A 139 -18.36 -3.03 -5.30
C GLU A 139 -19.13 -2.01 -4.45
N GLY A 140 -20.42 -2.27 -4.16
CA GLY A 140 -21.30 -1.37 -3.45
C GLY A 140 -20.88 -0.98 -2.02
N VAL A 141 -19.87 -1.64 -1.43
CA VAL A 141 -19.32 -1.28 -0.10
C VAL A 141 -17.87 -0.78 -0.13
N ARG A 142 -17.16 -0.81 -1.27
CA ARG A 142 -15.75 -0.37 -1.37
C ARG A 142 -15.55 1.09 -0.96
N GLY A 143 -16.40 2.01 -1.42
CA GLY A 143 -16.30 3.43 -1.06
C GLY A 143 -16.53 3.69 0.45
N LYS A 144 -17.46 2.95 1.07
CA LYS A 144 -17.72 2.99 2.52
C LYS A 144 -16.52 2.45 3.30
N LEU A 145 -15.92 1.37 2.82
CA LEU A 145 -14.72 0.75 3.40
C LEU A 145 -13.50 1.68 3.32
N ALA A 146 -13.21 2.23 2.14
CA ALA A 146 -12.11 3.18 1.93
C ALA A 146 -12.24 4.41 2.85
N ARG A 147 -13.46 4.96 3.00
CA ARG A 147 -13.72 6.06 3.95
C ARG A 147 -13.51 5.66 5.41
N LYS A 148 -13.91 4.46 5.82
CA LYS A 148 -13.64 3.98 7.18
C LYS A 148 -12.15 3.80 7.45
N ILE A 149 -11.40 3.20 6.52
CA ILE A 149 -9.94 3.01 6.64
C ILE A 149 -9.22 4.36 6.76
N GLU A 150 -9.63 5.37 5.99
CA GLU A 150 -9.09 6.74 6.12
C GLU A 150 -9.36 7.37 7.49
N ILE A 151 -10.55 7.16 8.06
CA ILE A 151 -10.90 7.69 9.39
C ILE A 151 -10.12 6.97 10.50
N THR A 152 -9.90 5.65 10.37
CA THR A 152 -9.15 4.86 11.36
C THR A 152 -7.64 5.09 11.28
N PHE A 153 -7.09 5.29 10.08
CA PHE A 153 -5.64 5.42 9.84
C PHE A 153 -5.33 6.65 8.97
N PRO A 154 -5.65 7.87 9.44
CA PRO A 154 -5.53 9.09 8.65
C PRO A 154 -4.08 9.32 8.17
N HIS A 155 -3.95 9.73 6.91
CA HIS A 155 -2.67 10.00 6.23
C HIS A 155 -1.66 8.84 6.22
N SER A 156 -2.09 7.60 6.51
CA SER A 156 -1.21 6.44 6.55
C SER A 156 -0.87 5.88 5.17
N SER A 157 0.27 5.18 5.11
CA SER A 157 0.64 4.29 3.99
C SER A 157 -0.49 3.31 3.66
N PHE A 158 -1.11 2.71 4.69
CA PHE A 158 -2.20 1.75 4.52
C PHE A 158 -3.48 2.35 3.92
N ALA A 159 -3.93 3.52 4.38
CA ALA A 159 -5.11 4.17 3.82
C ALA A 159 -4.86 4.65 2.38
N THR A 160 -3.65 5.16 2.09
CA THR A 160 -3.22 5.56 0.75
C THR A 160 -3.20 4.38 -0.22
N LYS A 161 -2.55 3.27 0.16
CA LYS A 161 -2.51 2.03 -0.63
C LYS A 161 -3.91 1.41 -0.80
N SER A 162 -4.75 1.44 0.23
CA SER A 162 -6.14 0.95 0.16
C SER A 162 -6.98 1.75 -0.85
N LYS A 163 -6.90 3.09 -0.83
CA LYS A 163 -7.56 3.94 -1.82
C LYS A 163 -7.12 3.60 -3.25
N ALA A 164 -5.81 3.46 -3.47
CA ALA A 164 -5.26 3.08 -4.78
C ALA A 164 -5.77 1.71 -5.23
N ALA A 165 -5.72 0.69 -4.38
CA ALA A 165 -6.22 -0.65 -4.69
C ALA A 165 -7.72 -0.66 -5.02
N PHE A 166 -8.57 0.09 -4.30
CA PHE A 166 -10.00 0.19 -4.65
C PHE A 166 -10.25 0.94 -5.96
N ALA A 167 -9.47 1.98 -6.28
CA ALA A 167 -9.57 2.68 -7.56
C ALA A 167 -9.17 1.76 -8.73
N ILE A 168 -8.04 1.05 -8.59
CA ILE A 168 -7.58 0.01 -9.53
C ILE A 168 -8.66 -1.06 -9.71
N ARG A 169 -9.29 -1.52 -8.63
CA ARG A 169 -10.36 -2.51 -8.72
C ARG A 169 -11.55 -2.01 -9.53
N HIS A 170 -11.98 -0.77 -9.32
CA HIS A 170 -13.07 -0.17 -10.09
C HIS A 170 -12.71 -0.03 -11.57
N SER A 171 -11.45 0.32 -11.90
CA SER A 171 -10.97 0.31 -13.29
C SER A 171 -10.95 -1.10 -13.89
N ILE A 172 -10.47 -2.11 -13.16
CA ILE A 172 -10.51 -3.52 -13.61
C ILE A 172 -11.95 -3.99 -13.85
N ASP A 173 -12.90 -3.62 -12.99
CA ASP A 173 -14.30 -3.99 -13.17
C ASP A 173 -14.93 -3.30 -14.41
N LYS A 174 -14.45 -2.11 -14.84
CA LYS A 174 -14.78 -1.53 -16.17
C LYS A 174 -14.18 -2.34 -17.32
N LEU A 175 -12.91 -2.73 -17.22
CA LEU A 175 -12.21 -3.54 -18.23
C LEU A 175 -12.84 -4.93 -18.42
N LEU A 176 -13.46 -5.47 -17.38
CA LEU A 176 -14.26 -6.72 -17.39
C LEU A 176 -15.72 -6.51 -17.83
N GLY A 177 -16.19 -5.26 -17.84
CA GLY A 177 -17.58 -4.88 -18.06
C GLY A 177 -17.97 -4.83 -19.54
N ASP A 178 -19.02 -4.06 -19.84
CA ASP A 178 -19.54 -3.99 -21.20
C ASP A 178 -18.72 -3.11 -22.16
N ASN A 179 -18.17 -2.02 -21.62
CA ASN A 179 -17.46 -0.95 -22.31
C ASN A 179 -15.97 -0.89 -21.86
N PRO A 180 -15.13 -1.88 -22.22
CA PRO A 180 -13.78 -2.04 -21.68
C PRO A 180 -12.82 -0.88 -22.01
N GLU A 181 -13.09 -0.14 -23.08
CA GLU A 181 -12.34 1.06 -23.48
C GLU A 181 -12.32 2.15 -22.38
N GLN A 182 -13.35 2.21 -21.52
CA GLN A 182 -13.44 3.17 -20.40
C GLN A 182 -12.37 2.97 -19.32
N PHE A 183 -11.62 1.86 -19.34
CA PHE A 183 -10.40 1.68 -18.56
C PHE A 183 -9.28 2.63 -18.98
N PHE A 184 -9.18 2.91 -20.27
CA PHE A 184 -8.09 3.67 -20.90
C PHE A 184 -8.36 5.17 -20.99
N GLU A 185 -9.63 5.58 -20.91
CA GLU A 185 -10.10 6.97 -20.87
C GLU A 185 -10.09 7.58 -19.45
N GLY A 186 -9.89 6.75 -18.42
CA GLY A 186 -9.94 7.17 -17.03
C GLY A 186 -8.83 8.17 -16.67
N ARG A 187 -9.18 9.31 -16.07
CA ARG A 187 -8.21 10.27 -15.51
C ARG A 187 -7.29 9.66 -14.44
N ASP A 188 -7.75 8.57 -13.83
CA ASP A 188 -7.04 7.81 -12.80
C ASP A 188 -6.11 6.72 -13.38
N PHE A 189 -5.88 6.72 -14.70
CA PHE A 189 -4.88 5.86 -15.35
C PHE A 189 -3.47 6.25 -14.89
N ASN A 190 -2.90 5.45 -13.98
CA ASN A 190 -1.57 5.68 -13.44
C ASN A 190 -0.75 4.37 -13.44
N LYS A 191 0.26 4.31 -14.32
CA LYS A 191 1.18 3.17 -14.46
C LYS A 191 1.83 2.78 -13.12
N ASP A 192 2.28 3.75 -12.33
CA ASP A 192 2.98 3.48 -11.06
C ASP A 192 2.04 2.88 -10.01
N SER A 193 0.76 3.27 -10.04
CA SER A 193 -0.27 2.64 -9.22
C SER A 193 -0.55 1.20 -9.67
N TYR A 194 -0.58 0.93 -10.98
CA TYR A 194 -0.87 -0.41 -11.51
C TYR A 194 0.31 -1.37 -11.25
N ASN A 195 1.54 -0.87 -11.33
CA ASN A 195 2.76 -1.59 -10.95
C ASN A 195 2.82 -1.97 -9.46
N MET A 196 2.07 -1.27 -8.59
CA MET A 196 1.99 -1.57 -7.16
C MET A 196 1.06 -2.77 -6.86
N PHE A 197 0.17 -3.15 -7.79
CA PHE A 197 -0.83 -4.20 -7.58
C PHE A 197 -0.95 -5.16 -8.79
N PRO A 198 0.15 -5.80 -9.23
CA PRO A 198 0.13 -6.69 -10.40
C PRO A 198 -0.71 -7.96 -10.15
N GLY A 199 -0.76 -8.45 -8.91
CA GLY A 199 -1.54 -9.63 -8.52
C GLY A 199 -3.03 -9.45 -8.78
N MET A 200 -3.58 -8.26 -8.51
CA MET A 200 -4.97 -7.91 -8.85
C MET A 200 -5.31 -8.13 -10.33
N PHE A 201 -4.43 -7.73 -11.25
CA PHE A 201 -4.65 -7.96 -12.67
C PHE A 201 -4.52 -9.45 -13.04
N GLN A 202 -3.54 -10.16 -12.46
CA GLN A 202 -3.36 -11.60 -12.67
C GLN A 202 -4.50 -12.46 -12.12
N GLU A 203 -5.14 -12.08 -11.01
CA GLU A 203 -6.26 -12.83 -10.41
C GLU A 203 -7.59 -12.51 -11.10
N LEU A 204 -7.85 -11.25 -11.44
CA LEU A 204 -9.16 -10.79 -11.92
C LEU A 204 -9.37 -10.89 -13.44
N LEU A 205 -8.31 -10.77 -14.25
CA LEU A 205 -8.41 -10.86 -15.71
C LEU A 205 -8.30 -12.30 -16.23
N LYS A 206 -7.97 -13.25 -15.35
CA LYS A 206 -7.62 -14.63 -15.68
C LYS A 206 -8.71 -15.37 -16.46
N GLY A 207 -8.40 -15.72 -17.71
CA GLY A 207 -9.34 -16.39 -18.62
C GLY A 207 -10.41 -15.48 -19.24
N GLN A 208 -10.33 -14.16 -19.05
CA GLN A 208 -11.14 -13.15 -19.74
C GLN A 208 -10.34 -12.36 -20.79
N GLU A 209 -9.00 -12.47 -20.80
CA GLU A 209 -8.08 -11.64 -21.60
C GLU A 209 -8.45 -11.64 -23.09
N LYS A 210 -8.74 -12.82 -23.64
CA LYS A 210 -9.15 -12.98 -25.04
C LYS A 210 -10.47 -12.26 -25.35
N ARG A 211 -11.46 -12.39 -24.46
CA ARG A 211 -12.79 -11.77 -24.60
C ARG A 211 -12.71 -10.24 -24.50
N ILE A 212 -11.83 -9.73 -23.64
CA ILE A 212 -11.54 -8.29 -23.51
C ILE A 212 -10.87 -7.78 -24.80
N GLY A 213 -9.85 -8.48 -25.31
CA GLY A 213 -9.19 -8.12 -26.56
C GLY A 213 -10.11 -8.16 -27.78
N GLU A 214 -10.98 -9.17 -27.87
CA GLU A 214 -12.02 -9.26 -28.92
C GLU A 214 -12.96 -8.06 -28.88
N LYS A 215 -13.45 -7.63 -27.70
CA LYS A 215 -14.24 -6.39 -27.57
C LYS A 215 -13.44 -5.16 -28.00
N LEU A 216 -12.24 -4.96 -27.44
CA LEU A 216 -11.40 -3.78 -27.72
C LEU A 216 -10.97 -3.68 -29.19
N SER A 217 -10.92 -4.80 -29.92
CA SER A 217 -10.66 -4.80 -31.38
C SER A 217 -11.73 -4.07 -32.20
N THR A 218 -12.94 -3.90 -31.65
CA THR A 218 -14.05 -3.17 -32.29
C THR A 218 -14.12 -1.69 -31.90
N SER A 219 -13.21 -1.21 -31.06
CA SER A 219 -13.16 0.20 -30.64
C SER A 219 -12.50 1.11 -31.69
N ASP A 220 -13.10 2.27 -31.92
CA ASP A 220 -12.51 3.35 -32.74
C ASP A 220 -11.13 3.83 -32.23
N HIS A 221 -10.76 3.48 -31.00
CA HIS A 221 -9.51 3.87 -30.35
C HIS A 221 -8.48 2.73 -30.21
N HIS A 222 -8.67 1.62 -30.95
CA HIS A 222 -7.88 0.39 -30.85
C HIS A 222 -6.34 0.58 -30.87
N ASP A 223 -5.79 1.47 -31.70
CA ASP A 223 -4.35 1.72 -31.75
C ASP A 223 -3.82 2.44 -30.50
N THR A 224 -4.56 3.43 -29.98
CA THR A 224 -4.24 4.13 -28.73
C THR A 224 -4.31 3.17 -27.54
N ILE A 225 -5.37 2.36 -27.48
CA ILE A 225 -5.59 1.33 -26.46
C ILE A 225 -4.47 0.28 -26.51
N ARG A 226 -4.07 -0.19 -27.69
CA ARG A 226 -2.94 -1.11 -27.87
C ARG A 226 -1.63 -0.49 -27.40
N HIS A 227 -1.38 0.79 -27.67
CA HIS A 227 -0.20 1.47 -27.14
C HIS A 227 -0.24 1.61 -25.60
N GLN A 228 -1.40 1.87 -25.01
CA GLN A 228 -1.55 1.91 -23.55
C GLN A 228 -1.36 0.53 -22.90
N LEU A 229 -1.83 -0.56 -23.55
CA LEU A 229 -1.51 -1.93 -23.14
C LEU A 229 0.00 -2.20 -23.20
N GLU A 230 0.67 -1.83 -24.30
CA GLU A 230 2.13 -1.91 -24.45
C GLU A 230 2.87 -1.11 -23.36
N LEU A 231 2.34 0.04 -22.93
CA LEU A 231 2.89 0.82 -21.81
C LEU A 231 2.62 0.18 -20.43
N LEU A 232 1.60 -0.66 -20.28
CA LEU A 232 1.35 -1.46 -19.07
C LEU A 232 2.08 -2.80 -19.06
N HIS A 233 2.80 -3.16 -20.13
CA HIS A 233 3.79 -4.23 -20.07
C HIS A 233 4.94 -3.78 -19.15
N THR A 234 5.08 -4.46 -18.02
CA THR A 234 6.26 -4.37 -17.14
C THR A 234 6.85 -5.74 -16.91
N GLU A 235 8.16 -5.77 -16.66
CA GLU A 235 8.97 -6.97 -16.38
C GLU A 235 8.55 -7.70 -15.10
N VAL A 236 7.63 -7.11 -14.32
CA VAL A 236 7.00 -7.69 -13.12
C VAL A 236 5.97 -8.76 -13.48
N PHE A 237 5.51 -8.81 -14.74
CA PHE A 237 4.69 -9.90 -15.26
C PHE A 237 5.54 -10.81 -16.16
N ASP A 238 5.60 -12.11 -15.82
CA ASP A 238 6.13 -13.17 -16.68
C ASP A 238 5.37 -13.28 -18.02
N GLU A 239 5.69 -14.29 -18.85
CA GLU A 239 5.07 -14.56 -20.16
C GLU A 239 3.52 -14.56 -20.15
N ALA A 240 2.90 -14.84 -19.00
CA ALA A 240 1.46 -14.77 -18.74
C ALA A 240 0.92 -13.37 -18.38
N ASN A 241 1.55 -12.29 -18.86
CA ASN A 241 1.07 -10.92 -18.67
C ASN A 241 -0.35 -10.73 -19.27
N PRO A 242 -1.38 -10.37 -18.47
CA PRO A 242 -2.75 -10.29 -18.98
C PRO A 242 -2.93 -9.17 -20.01
N PHE A 243 -2.20 -8.05 -19.90
CA PHE A 243 -2.26 -6.97 -20.89
C PHE A 243 -1.69 -7.40 -22.25
N LYS A 244 -0.64 -8.25 -22.25
CA LYS A 244 -0.07 -8.84 -23.47
C LYS A 244 -1.08 -9.76 -24.15
N LEU A 245 -1.75 -10.62 -23.39
CA LEU A 245 -2.79 -11.52 -23.89
C LEU A 245 -4.00 -10.76 -24.46
N ILE A 246 -4.39 -9.64 -23.84
CA ILE A 246 -5.41 -8.72 -24.38
C ILE A 246 -4.93 -8.10 -25.70
N ALA A 247 -3.71 -7.56 -25.75
CA ALA A 247 -3.16 -6.89 -26.93
C ALA A 247 -2.97 -7.82 -28.14
N GLU A 248 -2.60 -9.09 -27.89
CA GLU A 248 -2.54 -10.16 -28.89
C GLU A 248 -3.94 -10.54 -29.40
N ALA A 249 -4.93 -10.64 -28.50
CA ALA A 249 -6.32 -10.94 -28.85
C ALA A 249 -7.03 -9.80 -29.62
N MET A 250 -6.54 -8.56 -29.55
CA MET A 250 -6.96 -7.46 -30.42
C MET A 250 -6.49 -7.62 -31.89
N GLY A 251 -5.70 -8.64 -32.21
CA GLY A 251 -5.18 -8.91 -33.56
C GLY A 251 -3.96 -8.05 -33.93
N PRO A 252 -3.58 -7.99 -35.23
CA PRO A 252 -2.44 -7.21 -35.68
C PRO A 252 -2.69 -5.69 -35.58
N LYS A 253 -1.61 -4.89 -35.57
CA LYS A 253 -1.70 -3.45 -35.85
C LYS A 253 -2.16 -3.29 -37.30
N ILE A 254 -3.34 -2.68 -37.49
CA ILE A 254 -3.83 -2.30 -38.82
C ILE A 254 -3.01 -1.08 -39.20
N GLU A 255 -1.93 -1.27 -39.97
CA GLU A 255 -1.19 -0.14 -40.52
C GLU A 255 -2.16 0.75 -41.31
N SER A 256 -2.50 1.90 -40.74
CA SER A 256 -3.24 2.94 -41.43
C SER A 256 -2.37 3.38 -42.61
N LYS A 257 -2.71 2.85 -43.80
CA LYS A 257 -1.95 3.08 -45.02
C LYS A 257 -1.83 4.58 -45.26
N LYS A 258 -0.69 5.15 -44.90
CA LYS A 258 -0.26 6.47 -45.38
C LYS A 258 -0.18 6.35 -46.89
N VAL A 259 -1.26 6.77 -47.55
CA VAL A 259 -1.29 6.95 -49.00
C VAL A 259 -0.24 8.00 -49.30
N SER A 260 0.95 7.55 -49.67
CA SER A 260 2.04 8.39 -50.11
C SER A 260 1.65 8.98 -51.45
N SER A 261 0.92 10.09 -51.40
CA SER A 261 0.56 10.88 -52.56
C SER A 261 1.84 11.52 -53.10
N GLN A 262 2.55 10.78 -53.95
CA GLN A 262 3.71 11.26 -54.69
C GLN A 262 3.28 12.31 -55.71
N GLY A 263 3.06 13.54 -55.23
CA GLY A 263 2.87 14.73 -56.05
C GLY A 263 4.16 15.06 -56.79
N ALA A 264 4.31 14.50 -57.99
CA ALA A 264 5.49 14.71 -58.81
C ALA A 264 5.55 16.16 -59.34
N ASN A 265 6.51 16.93 -58.83
CA ASN A 265 6.84 18.27 -59.34
C ASN A 265 8.19 18.21 -60.10
N PRO A 266 8.19 18.18 -61.45
CA PRO A 266 9.40 18.28 -62.24
C PRO A 266 9.88 19.73 -62.38
N SER A 267 11.16 19.89 -62.78
CA SER A 267 11.77 21.12 -63.30
C SER A 267 12.17 22.23 -62.30
N ARG A 268 13.43 22.18 -61.87
CA ARG A 268 14.42 23.22 -62.28
C ARG A 268 15.83 22.66 -62.28
N MET A 269 16.65 23.07 -63.26
CA MET A 269 18.04 22.66 -63.45
C MET A 269 19.01 23.84 -63.23
N PHE A 270 20.30 23.52 -63.14
CA PHE A 270 21.47 24.43 -63.19
C PHE A 270 21.71 25.30 -61.92
N ALA A 271 22.94 25.61 -61.51
CA ALA A 271 24.25 25.02 -61.83
C ALA A 271 25.32 25.37 -60.75
N HIS A 272 26.48 24.73 -60.89
CA HIS A 272 27.75 24.84 -60.14
C HIS A 272 28.08 26.10 -59.32
N SER A 273 28.70 25.88 -58.15
CA SER A 273 30.12 26.24 -57.92
C SER A 273 30.78 25.34 -56.86
N ARG A 274 32.09 25.47 -56.59
CA ARG A 274 32.90 24.60 -55.71
C ARG A 274 33.90 25.36 -54.82
N ARG A 275 33.98 24.97 -53.53
CA ARG A 275 35.18 25.02 -52.64
C ARG A 275 35.73 26.43 -52.26
N PRO A 276 36.68 26.56 -51.31
CA PRO A 276 37.30 25.55 -50.41
C PRO A 276 37.11 25.83 -48.90
N SER A 277 37.78 25.01 -48.07
CA SER A 277 37.76 24.96 -46.60
C SER A 277 38.76 25.90 -45.89
N ILE A 278 38.45 26.30 -44.65
CA ILE A 278 39.44 26.64 -43.61
C ILE A 278 39.01 26.03 -42.26
N SER A 279 39.99 25.45 -41.56
CA SER A 279 40.04 25.11 -40.12
C SER A 279 41.37 25.71 -39.60
N PRO A 280 41.63 26.02 -38.29
CA PRO A 280 41.29 25.15 -37.14
C PRO A 280 41.06 25.81 -35.73
N GLN A 281 40.78 24.94 -34.75
CA GLN A 281 41.26 24.96 -33.33
C GLN A 281 40.74 25.95 -32.26
N HIS A 282 40.58 25.38 -31.05
CA HIS A 282 40.43 26.00 -29.71
C HIS A 282 39.17 26.85 -29.42
N LEU A 283 38.65 26.95 -28.18
CA LEU A 283 39.11 26.48 -26.86
C LEU A 283 38.06 25.58 -26.13
N ASN A 284 38.50 24.91 -25.06
CA ASN A 284 37.61 24.41 -23.99
C ASN A 284 37.30 25.56 -23.01
N GLU A 285 36.10 25.57 -22.43
CA GLU A 285 35.89 26.24 -21.14
C GLU A 285 34.88 25.46 -20.29
N VAL A 286 35.15 25.37 -18.98
CA VAL A 286 34.36 24.61 -17.99
C VAL A 286 33.92 25.57 -16.90
N PRO A 287 32.62 25.63 -16.53
CA PRO A 287 32.16 26.47 -15.42
C PRO A 287 32.83 26.04 -14.11
N LYS A 288 33.35 27.00 -13.36
CA LYS A 288 34.05 26.81 -12.08
C LYS A 288 33.74 28.01 -11.17
N VAL A 289 33.97 27.83 -9.87
CA VAL A 289 33.98 28.88 -8.82
C VAL A 289 32.58 29.34 -8.34
N ASN A 290 32.26 29.33 -7.03
CA ASN A 290 32.88 28.67 -5.87
C ASN A 290 31.90 28.54 -4.68
N SER A 291 32.30 27.78 -3.67
CA SER A 291 31.79 27.78 -2.28
C SER A 291 32.65 28.65 -1.34
N GLU A 292 32.29 28.72 -0.05
CA GLU A 292 33.05 29.31 1.09
C GLU A 292 33.09 30.86 1.08
N THR A 293 32.97 31.63 2.18
CA THR A 293 32.71 31.41 3.63
C THR A 293 31.99 32.69 4.20
N ASP A 294 31.73 32.99 5.49
CA ASP A 294 32.28 32.55 6.78
C ASP A 294 31.29 32.74 7.98
N ASP A 295 31.78 32.45 9.20
CA ASP A 295 31.19 32.29 10.54
C ASP A 295 30.89 33.60 11.36
N LYS A 296 29.76 33.68 12.12
CA LYS A 296 29.72 33.99 13.61
C LYS A 296 28.36 34.29 14.32
N LYS A 297 28.09 33.42 15.30
CA LYS A 297 27.41 33.52 16.64
C LYS A 297 26.75 34.83 17.18
N SER A 298 25.46 34.71 17.56
CA SER A 298 24.77 35.27 18.77
C SER A 298 23.34 34.68 18.84
N GLU A 299 22.83 33.90 19.80
CA GLU A 299 22.76 33.94 21.29
C GLU A 299 21.51 34.68 21.84
N GLU A 300 20.68 33.95 22.61
CA GLU A 300 19.49 34.31 23.44
C GLU A 300 18.17 34.83 22.81
N GLY A 301 17.03 34.50 23.47
CA GLY A 301 15.68 35.03 23.18
C GLY A 301 14.51 34.06 23.43
N TYR A 302 13.82 34.17 24.57
CA TYR A 302 12.55 33.45 24.84
C TYR A 302 11.33 34.19 24.24
N GLU A 303 10.27 33.47 23.83
CA GLU A 303 8.99 33.53 24.55
C GLU A 303 7.98 32.45 24.14
N LYS A 304 6.91 32.31 24.94
CA LYS A 304 5.78 31.37 24.75
C LYS A 304 4.57 32.14 24.22
N THR A 305 3.81 31.56 23.30
CA THR A 305 2.38 31.90 23.13
C THR A 305 1.52 30.65 23.07
N SER A 306 0.83 30.37 24.18
CA SER A 306 -0.30 29.45 24.22
C SER A 306 -1.52 30.09 23.59
N PHE A 307 -2.24 29.37 22.73
CA PHE A 307 -3.62 29.70 22.39
C PHE A 307 -4.54 28.53 22.74
N SER A 308 -5.62 28.86 23.43
CA SER A 308 -6.71 27.94 23.81
C SER A 308 -8.03 28.63 23.49
N CYS A 309 -8.87 27.95 22.71
CA CYS A 309 -10.30 28.17 22.47
C CYS A 309 -10.87 26.87 21.92
#